data_AF-A0A6N6SHJ8-F1
#
_entry.id   AF-A0A6N6SHJ8-F1
#
_cell.length_a   1.000
_cell.length_b   1.000
_cell.length_c   1.000
_cell.angle_alpha   90.00
_cell.angle_beta   90.00
_cell.angle_gamma   90.00
#
_symmetry.space_group_name_H-M   'P 1'
#
loop_
_entity.id
_entity.type
_entity.pdbx_description
1 polymer ?
#
loop_
_entity_poly.entity_id
_entity_poly.type
_entity_poly.pdbx_seq_one_letter_code
_entity_poly.pdbx_strand_id
1 'polypeptide(L)'
;MFVSRLLALLLIALAPLAAAAETEVHAVGVYEGLTRSDEVIHGPRVSVTVDRPGAEVVLMLSSFEPVRWLVTTTEGTSLSRILLSTARDRRSEVIVNGQPYARAEIAAFGNVHSARGEKFRRLVHEVPQLTGAPQLRSFHGAYTAPPGDFTIDGTQEDLPQLRNDYLKSQLADAEEVPEALRAYLKDGAALPQPDLVFSADGFILKNGDGTTTRHPVTLDVPDISWPMGAARDPETGRMFGVSLGGEGYLYSFDPSTGRWAVESSMKQADASGMIFDPEGRRLVIVVSGLVAIRGLELLFLDMDGRKARTPLAAAAFAGLDDLYEPGNGPAPMLVPVAVADGKLLLAAGAGLRVRSQEAPGIAAAGRRLYLVDMTTGAVRLVAYSDPGAAVAEPW
;
A
#
# COMPACT_ATOMS: atom_id res chain seq x y z
N MET A 1 -37.61 7.39 -74.03
CA MET A 1 -36.63 8.18 -73.25
C MET A 1 -37.40 8.85 -72.13
N PHE A 2 -37.46 8.26 -70.92
CA PHE A 2 -36.58 8.56 -69.76
C PHE A 2 -36.47 10.07 -69.52
N VAL A 3 -36.88 10.70 -68.42
CA VAL A 3 -36.88 10.30 -67.01
C VAL A 3 -37.97 11.10 -66.27
N SER A 4 -38.88 10.41 -65.58
CA SER A 4 -39.76 11.01 -64.57
C SER A 4 -39.01 11.04 -63.24
N ARG A 5 -38.62 12.23 -62.77
CA ARG A 5 -37.90 12.42 -61.50
C ARG A 5 -38.88 12.33 -60.33
N LEU A 6 -39.01 11.12 -59.79
CA LEU A 6 -39.64 10.86 -58.50
C LEU A 6 -38.70 11.37 -57.38
N LEU A 7 -39.00 12.53 -56.81
CA LEU A 7 -38.36 13.04 -55.61
C LEU A 7 -38.97 12.31 -54.40
N ALA A 8 -38.46 11.12 -54.09
CA ALA A 8 -38.76 10.44 -52.84
C ALA A 8 -37.99 11.15 -51.72
N LEU A 9 -38.71 11.98 -50.96
CA LEU A 9 -38.28 12.52 -49.67
C LEU A 9 -38.03 11.36 -48.71
N LEU A 10 -36.78 10.91 -48.64
CA LEU A 10 -36.28 10.01 -47.61
C LEU A 10 -36.13 10.84 -46.32
N LEU A 11 -37.22 10.99 -45.57
CA LEU A 11 -37.19 11.39 -44.17
C LEU A 11 -36.51 10.26 -43.38
N ILE A 12 -35.18 10.24 -43.36
CA ILE A 12 -34.44 9.48 -42.36
C ILE A 12 -34.74 10.18 -41.04
N ALA A 13 -35.66 9.60 -40.27
CA ALA A 13 -35.82 9.93 -38.87
C ALA A 13 -34.46 9.69 -38.20
N LEU A 14 -33.70 10.76 -37.96
CA LEU A 14 -32.69 10.79 -36.92
C LEU A 14 -33.42 10.64 -35.58
N ALA A 15 -33.87 9.43 -35.28
CA ALA A 15 -33.94 9.04 -33.88
C ALA A 15 -32.51 9.24 -33.36
N PRO A 16 -32.28 10.08 -32.35
CA PRO A 16 -30.98 10.04 -31.68
C PRO A 16 -30.80 8.59 -31.28
N LEU A 17 -29.75 7.93 -31.79
CA LEU A 17 -29.26 6.75 -31.11
C LEU A 17 -29.00 7.25 -29.70
N ALA A 18 -29.86 6.88 -28.76
CA ALA A 18 -29.61 7.10 -27.36
C ALA A 18 -28.27 6.42 -27.12
N ALA A 19 -27.22 7.22 -27.02
CA ALA A 19 -25.92 6.74 -26.60
C ALA A 19 -26.22 5.97 -25.31
N ALA A 20 -25.89 4.68 -25.28
CA ALA A 20 -26.05 3.90 -24.08
C ALA A 20 -25.34 4.69 -22.97
N ALA A 21 -26.11 5.10 -21.95
CA ALA A 21 -25.57 5.89 -20.87
C ALA A 21 -24.39 5.11 -20.28
N GLU A 22 -23.24 5.76 -20.16
CA GLU A 22 -22.07 5.11 -19.59
C GLU A 22 -22.39 4.72 -18.14
N THR A 23 -22.16 3.47 -17.77
CA THR A 23 -22.40 3.01 -16.40
C THR A 23 -21.39 3.67 -15.46
N GLU A 24 -21.89 4.43 -14.49
CA GLU A 24 -21.07 5.06 -13.44
C GLU A 24 -21.04 4.17 -12.20
N VAL A 25 -19.85 3.92 -11.66
CA VAL A 25 -19.69 3.18 -10.40
C VAL A 25 -19.33 4.16 -9.30
N HIS A 26 -20.11 4.16 -8.22
CA HIS A 26 -19.85 4.97 -7.04
C HIS A 26 -19.81 4.09 -5.80
N ALA A 27 -18.95 4.43 -4.84
CA ALA A 27 -18.79 3.66 -3.62
C ALA A 27 -19.04 4.52 -2.37
N VAL A 28 -19.73 3.94 -1.39
CA VAL A 28 -19.90 4.51 -0.05
C VAL A 28 -19.46 3.51 0.99
N GLY A 29 -18.61 3.95 1.91
CA GLY A 29 -17.97 3.09 2.90
C GLY A 29 -18.01 3.63 4.32
N VAL A 30 -18.42 2.84 5.30
CA VAL A 30 -18.34 3.19 6.73
C VAL A 30 -17.71 2.09 7.57
N TYR A 31 -17.08 2.43 8.70
CA TYR A 31 -16.77 1.42 9.70
C TYR A 31 -18.06 1.08 10.47
N GLU A 32 -18.76 2.09 10.95
CA GLU A 32 -20.00 1.97 11.71
C GLU A 32 -21.04 2.99 11.26
N GLY A 33 -22.33 2.67 11.46
CA GLY A 33 -23.41 3.61 11.19
C GLY A 33 -23.51 4.70 12.26
N LEU A 34 -24.48 5.58 12.09
CA LEU A 34 -24.84 6.58 13.08
C LEU A 34 -26.25 6.33 13.62
N THR A 35 -26.36 6.20 14.94
CA THR A 35 -27.58 6.57 15.66
C THR A 35 -27.13 7.33 16.92
N ARG A 36 -27.97 8.27 17.38
CA ARG A 36 -27.75 8.95 18.65
C ARG A 36 -28.83 8.48 19.60
N SER A 37 -28.43 7.88 20.70
CA SER A 37 -29.27 7.79 21.90
C SER A 37 -28.43 8.15 23.12
N ASP A 38 -29.01 8.90 24.04
CA ASP A 38 -28.39 9.30 25.31
C ASP A 38 -26.97 9.89 25.16
N GLU A 39 -26.77 10.76 24.16
CA GLU A 39 -25.49 11.45 23.87
C GLU A 39 -24.32 10.54 23.45
N VAL A 40 -24.53 9.23 23.33
CA VAL A 40 -23.55 8.29 22.78
C VAL A 40 -23.84 8.03 21.30
N ILE A 41 -22.79 8.12 20.48
CA ILE A 41 -22.82 7.79 19.06
C ILE A 41 -22.73 6.27 18.93
N HIS A 42 -23.80 5.63 18.46
CA HIS A 42 -23.84 4.21 18.12
C HIS A 42 -25.08 3.92 17.25
N GLY A 43 -25.01 3.06 16.24
CA GLY A 43 -26.22 2.46 15.64
C GLY A 43 -26.25 2.41 14.11
N PRO A 44 -27.25 1.74 13.52
CA PRO A 44 -27.07 1.11 12.21
C PRO A 44 -27.30 2.03 11.02
N ARG A 45 -27.59 3.33 11.12
CA ARG A 45 -28.08 4.06 9.94
C ARG A 45 -26.96 4.71 9.14
N VAL A 46 -27.06 4.60 7.82
CA VAL A 46 -26.24 5.35 6.86
C VAL A 46 -27.18 5.90 5.79
N SER A 47 -27.18 7.21 5.60
CA SER A 47 -27.98 7.84 4.54
C SER A 47 -27.11 8.18 3.35
N VAL A 48 -27.61 7.90 2.15
CA VAL A 48 -26.95 8.14 0.88
C VAL A 48 -27.95 8.77 -0.09
N THR A 49 -27.63 9.92 -0.64
CA THR A 49 -28.38 10.54 -1.72
C THR A 49 -27.59 10.42 -3.02
N VAL A 50 -28.20 9.82 -4.05
CA VAL A 50 -27.64 9.65 -5.39
C VAL A 50 -28.34 10.60 -6.35
N ASP A 51 -27.62 11.61 -6.81
CA ASP A 51 -28.09 12.65 -7.71
C ASP A 51 -27.30 12.65 -9.03
N ARG A 52 -27.59 11.67 -9.88
CA ARG A 52 -26.91 11.42 -11.15
C ARG A 52 -27.92 11.31 -12.29
N PRO A 53 -28.63 12.41 -12.64
CA PRO A 53 -29.66 12.38 -13.67
C PRO A 53 -29.07 12.01 -15.03
N GLY A 54 -29.70 11.05 -15.71
CA GLY A 54 -29.26 10.57 -17.02
C GLY A 54 -28.11 9.56 -16.99
N ALA A 55 -27.54 9.26 -15.81
CA ALA A 55 -26.56 8.21 -15.64
C ALA A 55 -27.21 6.89 -15.19
N GLU A 56 -26.61 5.78 -15.60
CA GLU A 56 -26.91 4.46 -15.04
C GLU A 56 -25.87 4.15 -13.95
N VAL A 57 -26.33 4.05 -12.69
CA VAL A 57 -25.44 3.96 -11.54
C VAL A 57 -25.39 2.54 -10.97
N VAL A 58 -24.17 2.03 -10.77
CA VAL A 58 -23.87 0.91 -9.88
C VAL A 58 -23.37 1.46 -8.55
N LEU A 59 -24.09 1.17 -7.46
CA LEU A 59 -23.74 1.64 -6.13
C LEU A 59 -23.07 0.52 -5.32
N MET A 60 -21.83 0.74 -4.88
CA MET A 60 -21.10 -0.16 -4.00
C MET A 60 -21.17 0.33 -2.56
N LEU A 61 -21.64 -0.51 -1.63
CA LEU A 61 -21.84 -0.18 -0.22
C LEU A 61 -20.99 -1.09 0.65
N SER A 62 -20.10 -0.55 1.47
CA SER A 62 -19.28 -1.31 2.42
C SER A 62 -19.46 -0.84 3.86
N SER A 63 -19.60 -1.78 4.78
CA SER A 63 -19.70 -1.50 6.21
C SER A 63 -18.96 -2.54 7.06
N PHE A 64 -18.16 -2.12 8.04
CA PHE A 64 -17.56 -3.10 8.96
C PHE A 64 -18.62 -3.65 9.93
N GLU A 65 -19.39 -2.78 10.56
CA GLU A 65 -20.56 -3.15 11.34
C GLU A 65 -21.81 -3.28 10.46
N PRO A 66 -22.77 -4.16 10.80
CA PRO A 66 -24.04 -4.22 10.09
C PRO A 66 -24.82 -2.91 10.21
N VAL A 67 -25.28 -2.38 9.07
CA VAL A 67 -26.00 -1.11 8.97
C VAL A 67 -27.27 -1.25 8.11
N ARG A 68 -28.20 -0.32 8.25
CA ARG A 68 -29.31 -0.04 7.36
C ARG A 68 -28.93 1.16 6.48
N TRP A 69 -28.71 0.88 5.21
CA TRP A 69 -28.47 1.86 4.16
C TRP A 69 -29.81 2.46 3.71
N LEU A 70 -29.94 3.77 3.84
CA LEU A 70 -31.07 4.56 3.39
C LEU A 70 -30.64 5.31 2.12
N VAL A 71 -30.92 4.72 0.97
CA VAL A 71 -30.55 5.27 -0.33
C VAL A 71 -31.73 6.04 -0.91
N THR A 72 -31.50 7.28 -1.30
CA THR A 72 -32.47 8.12 -1.99
C THR A 72 -31.92 8.50 -3.36
N THR A 73 -32.73 8.36 -4.42
CA THR A 73 -32.36 8.78 -5.77
C THR A 73 -33.16 10.01 -6.18
N THR A 74 -32.51 10.97 -6.83
CA THR A 74 -33.21 12.11 -7.43
C THR A 74 -33.93 11.74 -8.74
N GLU A 75 -34.78 12.64 -9.24
CA GLU A 75 -35.48 12.46 -10.51
C GLU A 75 -34.49 12.27 -11.67
N GLY A 76 -34.73 11.28 -12.52
CA GLY A 76 -33.86 10.96 -13.66
C GLY A 76 -32.61 10.15 -13.31
N THR A 77 -32.34 9.88 -12.03
CA THR A 77 -31.25 8.98 -11.60
C THR A 77 -31.71 7.52 -11.63
N SER A 78 -30.94 6.64 -12.28
CA SER A 78 -31.23 5.20 -12.35
C SER A 78 -30.19 4.39 -11.59
N LEU A 79 -30.62 3.57 -10.63
CA LEU A 79 -29.77 2.55 -10.00
C LEU A 79 -29.95 1.22 -10.71
N SER A 80 -28.92 0.74 -11.40
CA SER A 80 -28.95 -0.55 -12.08
C SER A 80 -28.62 -1.71 -11.14
N ARG A 81 -27.65 -1.52 -10.25
CA ARG A 81 -27.19 -2.54 -9.29
C ARG A 81 -26.77 -1.91 -7.96
N ILE A 82 -26.92 -2.68 -6.89
CA ILE A 82 -26.33 -2.37 -5.58
C ILE A 82 -25.48 -3.58 -5.15
N LEU A 83 -24.18 -3.35 -4.95
CA LEU A 83 -23.24 -4.34 -4.44
C LEU A 83 -22.96 -4.05 -2.97
N LEU A 84 -23.10 -5.06 -2.10
CA LEU A 84 -22.99 -4.92 -0.65
C LEU A 84 -21.86 -5.79 -0.09
N SER A 85 -20.98 -5.18 0.70
CA SER A 85 -19.95 -5.88 1.49
C SER A 85 -20.08 -5.59 2.99
N THR A 86 -20.03 -6.62 3.81
CA THR A 86 -20.12 -6.54 5.28
C THR A 86 -19.15 -7.50 5.95
N ALA A 87 -18.50 -7.10 7.05
CA ALA A 87 -17.44 -7.86 7.70
C ALA A 87 -17.94 -9.10 8.47
N ARG A 88 -19.24 -9.16 8.78
CA ARG A 88 -19.79 -10.13 9.73
C ARG A 88 -20.95 -10.93 9.15
N ASP A 89 -21.25 -12.03 9.84
CA ASP A 89 -22.36 -12.96 9.68
C ASP A 89 -23.75 -12.31 9.82
N ARG A 90 -23.83 -11.05 10.24
CA ARG A 90 -25.04 -10.23 10.21
C ARG A 90 -25.08 -9.33 8.97
N ARG A 91 -26.20 -9.40 8.25
CA ARG A 91 -26.40 -8.67 6.99
C ARG A 91 -26.85 -7.23 7.25
N SER A 92 -26.23 -6.31 6.51
CA SER A 92 -26.75 -4.96 6.34
C SER A 92 -28.05 -4.98 5.53
N GLU A 93 -28.95 -4.04 5.82
CA GLU A 93 -30.22 -3.85 5.11
C GLU A 93 -30.08 -2.68 4.13
N VAL A 94 -30.72 -2.76 2.95
CA VAL A 94 -30.75 -1.67 1.98
C VAL A 94 -32.20 -1.27 1.73
N ILE A 95 -32.48 0.03 1.87
CA ILE A 95 -33.78 0.63 1.60
C ILE A 95 -33.54 1.71 0.53
N VAL A 96 -34.23 1.60 -0.60
CA VAL A 96 -34.14 2.56 -1.71
C VAL A 96 -35.48 3.30 -1.82
N ASN A 97 -35.46 4.63 -1.74
CA ASN A 97 -36.65 5.49 -1.82
C ASN A 97 -37.78 5.03 -0.86
N GLY A 98 -37.39 4.64 0.36
CA GLY A 98 -38.30 4.18 1.41
C GLY A 98 -38.79 2.73 1.29
N GLN A 99 -38.35 1.98 0.27
CA GLN A 99 -38.73 0.58 0.06
C GLN A 99 -37.55 -0.38 0.27
N PRO A 100 -37.74 -1.53 0.96
CA PRO A 100 -36.71 -2.54 1.07
C PRO A 100 -36.21 -3.01 -0.30
N TYR A 101 -34.89 -2.98 -0.51
CA TYR A 101 -34.25 -3.38 -1.75
C TYR A 101 -33.68 -4.79 -1.63
N ALA A 102 -34.52 -5.80 -1.89
CA ALA A 102 -34.15 -7.21 -1.73
C ALA A 102 -33.16 -7.73 -2.79
N ARG A 103 -32.86 -6.94 -3.84
CA ARG A 103 -31.97 -7.32 -4.95
C ARG A 103 -30.50 -6.94 -4.75
N ALA A 104 -30.12 -6.41 -3.58
CA ALA A 104 -28.73 -6.10 -3.29
C ALA A 104 -27.88 -7.38 -3.39
N GLU A 105 -26.83 -7.33 -4.22
CA GLU A 105 -25.92 -8.45 -4.46
C GLU A 105 -24.82 -8.43 -3.41
N ILE A 106 -24.53 -9.57 -2.79
CA ILE A 106 -23.40 -9.67 -1.85
C ILE A 106 -22.11 -9.86 -2.65
N ALA A 107 -21.15 -8.98 -2.45
CA ALA A 107 -19.83 -9.05 -3.07
C ALA A 107 -18.71 -8.84 -2.03
N ALA A 108 -17.62 -9.58 -2.19
CA ALA A 108 -16.55 -9.68 -1.20
C ALA A 108 -15.40 -8.68 -1.45
N PHE A 109 -15.71 -7.41 -1.66
CA PHE A 109 -14.72 -6.35 -1.90
C PHE A 109 -14.16 -5.68 -0.64
N GLY A 110 -14.52 -6.20 0.54
CA GLY A 110 -13.98 -5.77 1.83
C GLY A 110 -14.68 -4.56 2.44
N ASN A 111 -14.27 -4.24 3.66
CA ASN A 111 -14.91 -3.21 4.50
C ASN A 111 -14.12 -1.92 4.41
N VAL A 112 -14.38 -1.17 3.35
CA VAL A 112 -13.71 0.09 3.04
C VAL A 112 -14.48 1.24 3.66
N HIS A 113 -13.78 2.19 4.27
CA HIS A 113 -14.37 3.40 4.86
C HIS A 113 -13.49 4.65 4.70
N SER A 114 -12.36 4.51 4.02
CA SER A 114 -11.39 5.56 3.73
C SER A 114 -10.95 5.42 2.28
N ALA A 115 -10.67 6.54 1.61
CA ALA A 115 -10.12 6.57 0.24
C ALA A 115 -8.61 6.25 0.19
N ARG A 116 -8.13 5.47 1.16
CA ARG A 116 -6.74 5.07 1.37
C ARG A 116 -6.73 3.71 2.04
N GLY A 117 -5.63 2.99 1.90
CA GLY A 117 -5.45 1.70 2.54
C GLY A 117 -5.49 0.53 1.56
N GLU A 118 -4.98 -0.60 2.02
CA GLU A 118 -4.98 -1.88 1.29
C GLU A 118 -6.37 -2.28 0.81
N LYS A 119 -7.40 -2.13 1.66
CA LYS A 119 -8.78 -2.50 1.32
C LYS A 119 -9.37 -1.57 0.27
N PHE A 120 -9.10 -0.26 0.36
CA PHE A 120 -9.53 0.69 -0.67
C PHE A 120 -8.86 0.38 -2.01
N ARG A 121 -7.55 0.10 -1.98
CA ARG A 121 -6.81 -0.29 -3.18
C ARG A 121 -7.42 -1.53 -3.82
N ARG A 122 -7.69 -2.57 -3.02
CA ARG A 122 -8.35 -3.80 -3.48
C ARG A 122 -9.72 -3.55 -4.10
N LEU A 123 -10.56 -2.75 -3.44
CA LEU A 123 -11.88 -2.36 -3.97
C LEU A 123 -11.75 -1.80 -5.40
N VAL A 124 -10.84 -0.85 -5.61
CA VAL A 124 -10.69 -0.21 -6.93
C VAL A 124 -10.23 -1.22 -8.00
N HIS A 125 -9.37 -2.19 -7.66
CA HIS A 125 -8.97 -3.27 -8.59
C HIS A 125 -10.10 -4.25 -8.91
N GLU A 126 -11.03 -4.45 -7.99
CA GLU A 126 -12.17 -5.35 -8.19
C GLU A 126 -13.30 -4.71 -9.00
N VAL A 127 -13.36 -3.36 -9.10
CA VAL A 127 -14.43 -2.65 -9.81
C VAL A 127 -14.68 -3.21 -11.23
N PRO A 128 -13.66 -3.39 -12.11
CA PRO A 128 -13.90 -3.91 -13.45
C PRO A 128 -14.49 -5.32 -13.46
N GLN A 129 -14.05 -6.18 -12.56
CA GLN A 129 -14.53 -7.56 -12.50
C GLN A 129 -15.95 -7.65 -11.93
N LEU A 130 -16.28 -6.82 -10.95
CA LEU A 130 -17.57 -6.84 -10.27
C LEU A 130 -18.67 -6.11 -11.05
N THR A 131 -18.31 -5.05 -11.78
CA THR A 131 -19.26 -4.11 -12.37
C THR A 131 -19.24 -4.07 -13.90
N GLY A 132 -18.12 -4.47 -14.53
CA GLY A 132 -17.88 -4.28 -15.96
C GLY A 132 -17.44 -2.85 -16.34
N ALA A 133 -17.49 -1.90 -15.41
CA ALA A 133 -17.01 -0.54 -15.63
C ALA A 133 -15.49 -0.44 -15.45
N PRO A 134 -14.79 0.45 -16.19
CA PRO A 134 -13.32 0.49 -16.16
C PRO A 134 -12.74 0.97 -14.82
N GLN A 135 -13.48 1.76 -14.04
CA GLN A 135 -12.99 2.39 -12.81
C GLN A 135 -14.11 2.90 -11.91
N LEU A 136 -13.73 3.25 -10.67
CA LEU A 136 -14.59 3.95 -9.73
C LEU A 136 -14.68 5.45 -10.11
N ARG A 137 -15.88 6.04 -10.04
CA ARG A 137 -16.12 7.46 -10.38
C ARG A 137 -16.17 8.37 -9.16
N SER A 138 -16.59 7.86 -8.01
CA SER A 138 -16.43 8.55 -6.73
C SER A 138 -16.37 7.56 -5.56
N PHE A 139 -15.75 7.99 -4.47
CA PHE A 139 -15.77 7.32 -3.19
C PHE A 139 -16.12 8.31 -2.08
N HIS A 140 -17.05 7.91 -1.21
CA HIS A 140 -17.41 8.63 -0.01
C HIS A 140 -17.24 7.71 1.20
N GLY A 141 -16.48 8.12 2.20
CA GLY A 141 -16.33 7.28 3.38
C GLY A 141 -15.99 8.04 4.64
N ALA A 142 -16.32 7.41 5.77
CA ALA A 142 -16.03 7.90 7.10
C ALA A 142 -15.94 6.72 8.07
N TYR A 143 -15.18 6.86 9.17
CA TYR A 143 -15.18 5.84 10.22
C TYR A 143 -16.60 5.64 10.76
N THR A 144 -17.21 6.70 11.27
CA THR A 144 -18.62 6.72 11.65
C THR A 144 -19.41 7.48 10.58
N ALA A 145 -20.60 6.98 10.20
CA ALA A 145 -21.47 7.69 9.27
C ALA A 145 -21.73 9.15 9.73
N PRO A 146 -21.73 10.14 8.82
CA PRO A 146 -21.98 11.52 9.18
C PRO A 146 -23.44 11.74 9.65
N PRO A 147 -23.73 12.83 10.39
CA PRO A 147 -25.10 13.21 10.75
C PRO A 147 -26.03 13.50 9.57
N GLY A 148 -25.47 13.88 8.42
CA GLY A 148 -26.19 14.08 7.17
C GLY A 148 -25.98 12.91 6.20
N ASP A 149 -26.37 13.14 4.97
CA ASP A 149 -26.22 12.15 3.90
C ASP A 149 -24.81 12.19 3.32
N PHE A 150 -24.34 11.05 2.85
CA PHE A 150 -23.36 11.05 1.77
C PHE A 150 -24.08 11.44 0.48
N THR A 151 -23.63 12.50 -0.17
CA THR A 151 -24.21 12.96 -1.45
C THR A 151 -23.28 12.58 -2.60
N ILE A 152 -23.82 11.84 -3.58
CA ILE A 152 -23.17 11.50 -4.84
C ILE A 152 -23.84 12.33 -5.93
N ASP A 153 -23.32 13.52 -6.20
CA ASP A 153 -23.81 14.46 -7.21
C ASP A 153 -22.87 14.60 -8.44
N GLY A 154 -21.70 13.96 -8.39
CA GLY A 154 -20.65 14.11 -9.40
C GLY A 154 -19.63 12.97 -9.42
N THR A 155 -18.68 13.08 -10.34
CA THR A 155 -17.44 12.29 -10.36
C THR A 155 -16.32 13.05 -9.64
N GLN A 156 -15.34 12.33 -9.09
CA GLN A 156 -14.20 12.88 -8.35
C GLN A 156 -12.91 12.73 -9.17
N GLU A 157 -12.73 13.57 -10.17
CA GLU A 157 -11.52 13.57 -11.02
C GLU A 157 -10.26 14.06 -10.27
N ASP A 158 -10.44 14.74 -9.14
CA ASP A 158 -9.39 15.24 -8.25
C ASP A 158 -8.84 14.19 -7.28
N LEU A 159 -9.37 12.96 -7.32
CA LEU A 159 -8.92 11.83 -6.52
C LEU A 159 -8.31 10.73 -7.41
N PRO A 160 -7.04 10.87 -7.85
CA PRO A 160 -6.39 9.91 -8.75
C PRO A 160 -6.47 8.45 -8.29
N GLN A 161 -6.50 8.21 -6.97
CA GLN A 161 -6.52 6.89 -6.36
C GLN A 161 -7.75 6.06 -6.75
N LEU A 162 -8.81 6.67 -7.29
CA LEU A 162 -9.96 5.96 -7.87
C LEU A 162 -9.62 5.19 -9.14
N ARG A 163 -8.47 5.47 -9.76
CA ARG A 163 -7.98 4.75 -10.93
C ARG A 163 -7.11 3.57 -10.52
N ASN A 164 -7.14 2.51 -11.32
CA ASN A 164 -6.27 1.34 -11.14
C ASN A 164 -4.80 1.62 -11.46
N ASP A 165 -4.55 2.60 -12.33
CA ASP A 165 -3.23 2.91 -12.88
C ASP A 165 -2.63 4.20 -12.31
N TYR A 166 -3.17 4.73 -11.21
CA TYR A 166 -2.83 6.06 -10.72
C TYR A 166 -1.34 6.23 -10.39
N LEU A 167 -0.67 5.15 -9.98
CA LEU A 167 0.77 5.11 -9.69
C LEU A 167 1.65 5.09 -10.95
N LYS A 168 1.13 4.78 -12.15
CA LYS A 168 1.93 4.81 -13.39
C LYS A 168 2.54 6.18 -13.63
N SER A 169 1.78 7.24 -13.31
CA SER A 169 2.25 8.63 -13.41
C SER A 169 3.33 9.02 -12.39
N GLN A 170 3.58 8.17 -11.39
CA GLN A 170 4.53 8.42 -10.31
C GLN A 170 5.83 7.61 -10.47
N LEU A 171 5.91 6.74 -11.48
CA LEU A 171 7.11 5.98 -11.79
C LEU A 171 8.22 6.92 -12.28
N ALA A 172 9.40 6.75 -11.72
CA ALA A 172 10.62 7.43 -12.17
C ALA A 172 11.07 6.88 -13.51
N ASP A 173 11.67 7.72 -14.36
CA ASP A 173 12.23 7.26 -15.63
C ASP A 173 13.32 6.20 -15.41
N ALA A 174 13.46 5.24 -16.33
CA ALA A 174 14.42 4.14 -16.21
C ALA A 174 15.88 4.65 -16.15
N GLU A 175 16.15 5.80 -16.75
CA GLU A 175 17.41 6.52 -16.72
C GLU A 175 17.76 7.07 -15.33
N GLU A 176 16.76 7.32 -14.46
CA GLU A 176 17.01 7.74 -13.08
C GLU A 176 17.55 6.59 -12.21
N VAL A 177 17.35 5.34 -12.63
CA VAL A 177 17.75 4.14 -11.88
C VAL A 177 19.17 3.71 -12.29
N PRO A 178 20.15 3.69 -11.35
CA PRO A 178 21.47 3.14 -11.58
C PRO A 178 21.44 1.75 -12.20
N GLU A 179 22.34 1.48 -13.15
CA GLU A 179 22.37 0.22 -13.90
C GLU A 179 22.46 -1.00 -12.96
N ALA A 180 23.28 -0.88 -11.90
CA ALA A 180 23.45 -1.92 -10.88
C ALA A 180 22.16 -2.27 -10.13
N LEU A 181 21.17 -1.37 -10.10
CA LEU A 181 19.90 -1.57 -9.39
C LEU A 181 18.76 -2.07 -10.29
N ARG A 182 18.91 -1.99 -11.63
CA ARG A 182 17.85 -2.35 -12.58
C ARG A 182 17.46 -3.83 -12.53
N ALA A 183 18.38 -4.70 -12.12
CA ALA A 183 18.09 -6.14 -11.98
C ALA A 183 16.97 -6.43 -10.96
N TYR A 184 16.79 -5.57 -9.95
CA TYR A 184 15.76 -5.72 -8.91
C TYR A 184 14.37 -5.24 -9.34
N LEU A 185 14.27 -4.51 -10.44
CA LEU A 185 13.00 -3.95 -10.93
C LEU A 185 12.20 -4.91 -11.80
N LYS A 186 12.82 -6.02 -12.25
CA LYS A 186 12.15 -7.01 -13.09
C LYS A 186 10.94 -7.60 -12.37
N ASP A 187 9.83 -7.77 -13.09
CA ASP A 187 8.64 -8.38 -12.52
C ASP A 187 8.94 -9.78 -11.97
N GLY A 188 8.35 -10.09 -10.82
CA GLY A 188 8.60 -11.32 -10.09
C GLY A 188 10.02 -11.47 -9.54
N ALA A 189 10.91 -10.48 -9.68
CA ALA A 189 12.23 -10.52 -9.09
C ALA A 189 12.11 -10.71 -7.57
N ALA A 190 12.58 -11.85 -7.09
CA ALA A 190 12.73 -12.09 -5.67
C ALA A 190 13.71 -11.04 -5.12
N LEU A 191 13.40 -10.50 -3.94
CA LEU A 191 14.40 -9.75 -3.21
C LEU A 191 15.58 -10.67 -2.94
N PRO A 192 16.82 -10.17 -3.00
CA PRO A 192 18.00 -10.97 -2.73
C PRO A 192 17.84 -11.58 -1.33
N GLN A 193 17.99 -12.89 -1.22
CA GLN A 193 18.07 -13.49 0.11
C GLN A 193 19.40 -13.06 0.72
N PRO A 194 19.40 -12.50 1.94
CA PRO A 194 20.63 -12.08 2.57
C PRO A 194 21.45 -13.32 2.93
N ASP A 195 22.73 -13.32 2.58
CA ASP A 195 23.66 -14.35 3.03
C ASP A 195 23.95 -14.23 4.54
N LEU A 196 23.61 -13.09 5.15
CA LEU A 196 23.79 -12.83 6.57
C LEU A 196 22.43 -12.61 7.26
N VAL A 197 22.14 -13.42 8.27
CA VAL A 197 20.97 -13.27 9.14
C VAL A 197 21.42 -12.86 10.53
N PHE A 198 20.74 -11.89 11.13
CA PHE A 198 20.91 -11.48 12.52
C PHE A 198 19.68 -11.91 13.32
N SER A 199 19.89 -12.62 14.42
CA SER A 199 18.82 -13.14 15.29
C SER A 199 19.09 -12.80 16.76
N ALA A 200 18.19 -13.21 17.65
CA ALA A 200 18.39 -13.10 19.10
C ALA A 200 19.64 -13.89 19.57
N ASP A 201 20.06 -14.91 18.82
CA ASP A 201 21.18 -15.79 19.16
C ASP A 201 22.52 -15.34 18.54
N GLY A 202 22.53 -14.30 17.70
CA GLY A 202 23.74 -13.80 17.02
C GLY A 202 23.62 -13.80 15.49
N PHE A 203 24.75 -14.05 14.79
CA PHE A 203 24.79 -14.06 13.33
C PHE A 203 24.78 -15.49 12.75
N ILE A 204 24.10 -15.64 11.62
CA ILE A 204 24.14 -16.84 10.77
C ILE A 204 24.57 -16.39 9.37
N LEU A 205 25.75 -16.84 8.93
CA LEU A 205 26.29 -16.58 7.60
C LEU A 205 26.11 -17.82 6.72
N LYS A 206 25.46 -17.68 5.58
CA LYS A 206 25.41 -18.68 4.52
C LYS A 206 26.66 -18.52 3.64
N ASN A 207 27.44 -19.58 3.54
CA ASN A 207 28.66 -19.62 2.75
C ASN A 207 28.33 -19.95 1.28
N GLY A 208 29.24 -19.63 0.36
CA GLY A 208 29.07 -19.89 -1.07
C GLY A 208 28.96 -21.38 -1.44
N ASP A 209 29.39 -22.28 -0.56
CA ASP A 209 29.24 -23.74 -0.71
C ASP A 209 27.88 -24.27 -0.20
N GLY A 210 26.99 -23.37 0.25
CA GLY A 210 25.69 -23.70 0.80
C GLY A 210 25.70 -24.09 2.28
N THR A 211 26.86 -24.17 2.94
CA THR A 211 26.96 -24.38 4.38
C THR A 211 26.60 -23.11 5.15
N THR A 212 26.36 -23.23 6.46
CA THR A 212 26.12 -22.07 7.33
C THR A 212 27.11 -22.03 8.49
N THR A 213 27.70 -20.86 8.73
CA THR A 213 28.52 -20.59 9.91
C THR A 213 27.69 -19.79 10.91
N ARG A 214 27.73 -20.18 12.19
CA ARG A 214 27.04 -19.48 13.28
C ARG A 214 28.05 -18.75 14.15
N HIS A 215 27.73 -17.51 14.49
CA HIS A 215 28.48 -16.68 15.42
C HIS A 215 27.54 -16.33 16.57
N PRO A 216 27.55 -17.09 17.67
CA PRO A 216 26.65 -16.85 18.78
C PRO A 216 27.01 -15.55 19.48
N VAL A 217 25.98 -14.80 19.93
CA VAL A 217 26.17 -13.62 20.77
C VAL A 217 26.79 -14.02 22.12
N THR A 218 27.69 -13.20 22.64
CA THR A 218 28.33 -13.42 23.95
C THR A 218 27.73 -12.51 25.02
N LEU A 219 28.00 -12.82 26.29
CA LEU A 219 27.60 -11.99 27.44
C LEU A 219 28.31 -10.63 27.50
N ASP A 220 29.23 -10.35 26.57
CA ASP A 220 29.99 -9.09 26.52
C ASP A 220 29.16 -7.92 25.96
N VAL A 221 28.02 -8.22 25.33
CA VAL A 221 27.09 -7.22 24.76
C VAL A 221 25.68 -7.44 25.32
N PRO A 222 24.82 -6.40 25.32
CA PRO A 222 23.42 -6.55 25.75
C PRO A 222 22.64 -7.53 24.87
N ASP A 223 21.68 -8.22 25.47
CA ASP A 223 20.77 -9.14 24.77
C ASP A 223 20.09 -8.49 23.55
N ILE A 224 19.93 -9.28 22.49
CA ILE A 224 19.32 -8.84 21.24
C ILE A 224 17.80 -9.02 21.35
N SER A 225 17.07 -7.94 21.62
CA SER A 225 15.61 -8.01 21.84
C SER A 225 14.81 -8.22 20.54
N TRP A 226 14.96 -7.30 19.58
CA TRP A 226 14.30 -7.41 18.28
C TRP A 226 15.30 -7.18 17.15
N PRO A 227 15.85 -8.22 16.51
CA PRO A 227 16.76 -8.05 15.39
C PRO A 227 16.02 -7.50 14.16
N MET A 228 16.58 -6.47 13.53
CA MET A 228 15.93 -5.69 12.46
C MET A 228 16.72 -5.63 11.15
N GLY A 229 18.00 -5.97 11.15
CA GLY A 229 18.79 -5.96 9.93
C GLY A 229 20.22 -6.39 10.18
N ALA A 230 20.86 -6.85 9.12
CA ALA A 230 22.25 -7.28 9.14
C ALA A 230 22.97 -6.75 7.89
N ALA A 231 24.24 -6.41 8.05
CA ALA A 231 25.10 -6.01 6.94
C ALA A 231 26.50 -6.57 7.16
N ARG A 232 27.22 -6.80 6.06
CA ARG A 232 28.60 -7.30 6.10
C ARG A 232 29.49 -6.33 5.33
N ASP A 233 30.59 -5.93 5.95
CA ASP A 233 31.67 -5.27 5.23
C ASP A 233 32.36 -6.33 4.36
N PRO A 234 32.30 -6.20 3.02
CA PRO A 234 32.85 -7.20 2.11
C PRO A 234 34.38 -7.29 2.18
N GLU A 235 35.08 -6.26 2.63
CA GLU A 235 36.54 -6.24 2.67
C GLU A 235 37.08 -6.88 3.95
N THR A 236 36.53 -6.53 5.11
CA THR A 236 37.00 -7.04 6.41
C THR A 236 36.27 -8.31 6.84
N GLY A 237 35.13 -8.59 6.23
CA GLY A 237 34.22 -9.66 6.67
C GLY A 237 33.49 -9.34 7.98
N ARG A 238 33.68 -8.15 8.56
CA ARG A 238 33.00 -7.71 9.77
C ARG A 238 31.49 -7.69 9.55
N MET A 239 30.76 -8.22 10.51
CA MET A 239 29.30 -8.32 10.47
C MET A 239 28.71 -7.28 11.41
N PHE A 240 27.60 -6.68 10.99
CA PHE A 240 26.87 -5.67 11.74
C PHE A 240 25.41 -6.09 11.85
N GLY A 241 24.80 -5.82 13.00
CA GLY A 241 23.42 -6.18 13.30
C GLY A 241 22.75 -5.03 14.04
N VAL A 242 21.53 -4.67 13.65
CA VAL A 242 20.76 -3.62 14.34
C VAL A 242 19.55 -4.23 15.02
N SER A 243 19.28 -3.82 16.26
CA SER A 243 18.10 -4.23 17.02
C SER A 243 17.21 -3.05 17.41
N LEU A 244 15.94 -3.35 17.68
CA LEU A 244 14.98 -2.46 18.33
C LEU A 244 14.46 -3.04 19.66
N GLY A 245 13.66 -2.25 20.37
CA GLY A 245 13.05 -2.61 21.66
C GLY A 245 13.90 -2.14 22.84
N GLY A 246 13.29 -1.35 23.73
CA GLY A 246 14.06 -0.62 24.76
C GLY A 246 15.00 0.39 24.10
N GLU A 247 16.29 0.34 24.44
CA GLU A 247 17.31 1.24 23.86
C GLU A 247 17.57 0.96 22.37
N GLY A 248 17.53 -0.30 21.95
CA GLY A 248 18.04 -0.77 20.66
C GLY A 248 19.56 -0.54 20.51
N TYR A 249 20.26 -1.43 19.79
CA TYR A 249 21.71 -1.30 19.61
C TYR A 249 22.14 -1.65 18.19
N LEU A 250 23.24 -1.05 17.78
CA LEU A 250 24.04 -1.50 16.66
C LEU A 250 25.21 -2.33 17.20
N TYR A 251 25.21 -3.60 16.82
CA TYR A 251 26.22 -4.59 17.17
C TYR A 251 27.20 -4.76 16.02
N SER A 252 28.43 -5.14 16.35
CA SER A 252 29.35 -5.71 15.38
C SER A 252 29.96 -7.01 15.88
N PHE A 253 30.37 -7.85 14.94
CA PHE A 253 31.18 -9.03 15.16
C PHE A 253 32.33 -9.07 14.17
N ASP A 254 33.55 -9.22 14.70
CA ASP A 254 34.76 -9.40 13.91
C ASP A 254 35.12 -10.89 13.84
N PRO A 255 35.02 -11.54 12.65
CA PRO A 255 35.32 -12.95 12.51
C PRO A 255 36.81 -13.29 12.70
N SER A 256 37.72 -12.32 12.55
CA SER A 256 39.15 -12.56 12.70
C SER A 256 39.58 -12.69 14.16
N THR A 257 38.88 -11.98 15.06
CA THR A 257 39.15 -11.99 16.50
C THR A 257 38.10 -12.73 17.31
N GLY A 258 36.95 -13.05 16.72
CA GLY A 258 35.81 -13.65 17.40
C GLY A 258 35.12 -12.70 18.39
N ARG A 259 35.35 -11.38 18.28
CA ARG A 259 34.89 -10.39 19.25
C ARG A 259 33.58 -9.74 18.84
N TRP A 260 32.68 -9.64 19.80
CA TRP A 260 31.47 -8.82 19.74
C TRP A 260 31.73 -7.42 20.31
N ALA A 261 31.02 -6.43 19.78
CA ALA A 261 31.00 -5.07 20.32
C ALA A 261 29.65 -4.39 20.09
N VAL A 262 29.36 -3.39 20.92
CA VAL A 262 28.30 -2.40 20.67
C VAL A 262 28.93 -1.17 20.05
N GLU A 263 28.60 -0.88 18.80
CA GLU A 263 29.09 0.30 18.07
C GLU A 263 28.32 1.56 18.43
N SER A 264 27.02 1.41 18.69
CA SER A 264 26.14 2.52 19.06
C SER A 264 24.90 2.03 19.77
N SER A 265 24.38 2.86 20.69
CA SER A 265 22.97 2.78 21.05
C SER A 265 22.12 3.39 19.94
N MET A 266 20.91 2.85 19.75
CA MET A 266 19.93 3.38 18.80
C MET A 266 19.03 4.44 19.43
N LYS A 267 19.13 4.68 20.75
CA LYS A 267 18.34 5.67 21.49
C LYS A 267 16.84 5.56 21.21
N GLN A 268 16.34 4.33 21.20
CA GLN A 268 14.94 4.00 20.91
C GLN A 268 14.52 4.30 19.45
N ALA A 269 15.46 4.44 18.51
CA ALA A 269 15.13 4.54 17.09
C ALA A 269 14.68 3.17 16.54
N ASP A 270 13.49 3.15 15.94
CA ASP A 270 12.91 1.97 15.30
C ASP A 270 13.56 1.73 13.93
N ALA A 271 14.67 0.99 13.91
CA ALA A 271 15.28 0.55 12.67
C ALA A 271 14.38 -0.47 11.94
N SER A 272 14.20 -0.31 10.64
CA SER A 272 13.47 -1.25 9.77
C SER A 272 14.38 -2.13 8.92
N GLY A 273 15.67 -1.80 8.88
CA GLY A 273 16.67 -2.56 8.15
C GLY A 273 18.00 -1.81 8.06
N MET A 274 19.01 -2.48 7.51
CA MET A 274 20.34 -1.92 7.30
C MET A 274 21.01 -2.57 6.09
N ILE A 275 21.86 -1.82 5.39
CA ILE A 275 22.75 -2.31 4.34
C ILE A 275 24.14 -1.67 4.47
N PHE A 276 25.16 -2.30 3.89
CA PHE A 276 26.50 -1.71 3.77
C PHE A 276 26.63 -1.01 2.43
N ASP A 277 27.08 0.25 2.45
CA ASP A 277 27.46 1.04 1.27
C ASP A 277 28.97 0.88 1.04
N PRO A 278 29.41 0.07 0.06
CA PRO A 278 30.82 -0.20 -0.16
C PRO A 278 31.59 1.02 -0.69
N GLU A 279 30.96 1.86 -1.50
CA GLU A 279 31.57 3.07 -2.04
C GLU A 279 31.84 4.09 -0.92
N GLY A 280 30.84 4.30 -0.07
CA GLY A 280 30.94 5.20 1.08
C GLY A 280 31.66 4.61 2.30
N ARG A 281 31.96 3.30 2.29
CA ARG A 281 32.45 2.53 3.46
C ARG A 281 31.70 2.86 4.75
N ARG A 282 30.37 2.66 4.71
CA ARG A 282 29.48 3.02 5.80
C ARG A 282 28.26 2.12 5.86
N LEU A 283 27.62 2.08 7.01
CA LEU A 283 26.31 1.47 7.18
C LEU A 283 25.23 2.50 6.85
N VAL A 284 24.21 2.05 6.15
CA VAL A 284 22.98 2.81 5.88
C VAL A 284 21.85 2.09 6.60
N ILE A 285 21.33 2.72 7.66
CA ILE A 285 20.26 2.19 8.50
C ILE A 285 18.98 2.96 8.19
N VAL A 286 17.91 2.24 7.87
CA VAL A 286 16.60 2.84 7.64
C VAL A 286 15.86 2.87 8.96
N VAL A 287 15.43 4.05 9.38
CA VAL A 287 14.60 4.23 10.57
C VAL A 287 13.17 4.51 10.10
N SER A 288 12.24 3.66 10.52
CA SER A 288 10.82 3.84 10.27
C SER A 288 10.03 3.30 11.45
N GLY A 289 9.27 4.16 12.14
CA GLY A 289 8.46 3.76 13.30
C GLY A 289 7.60 2.51 13.02
N LEU A 290 7.53 1.59 13.99
CA LEU A 290 6.87 0.29 13.80
C LEU A 290 5.34 0.37 13.63
N VAL A 291 4.71 1.35 14.29
CA VAL A 291 3.25 1.46 14.36
C VAL A 291 2.72 2.46 13.33
N ALA A 292 3.48 3.52 13.06
CA ALA A 292 3.11 4.56 12.13
C ALA A 292 4.36 5.09 11.44
N ILE A 293 4.18 5.52 10.19
CA ILE A 293 5.22 6.18 9.39
C ILE A 293 5.53 7.54 10.01
N ARG A 294 6.45 7.56 10.97
CA ARG A 294 6.91 8.75 11.69
C ARG A 294 8.42 8.70 11.83
N GLY A 295 9.05 9.87 11.77
CA GLY A 295 10.50 10.00 11.93
C GLY A 295 11.28 9.20 10.90
N LEU A 296 10.79 9.13 9.65
CA LEU A 296 11.53 8.43 8.60
C LEU A 296 12.86 9.15 8.36
N GLU A 297 13.96 8.41 8.50
CA GLU A 297 15.30 8.94 8.24
C GLU A 297 16.24 7.81 7.83
N LEU A 298 17.30 8.19 7.11
CA LEU A 298 18.49 7.36 6.93
C LEU A 298 19.51 7.77 8.00
N LEU A 299 19.99 6.80 8.76
CA LEU A 299 21.13 6.97 9.65
C LEU A 299 22.36 6.35 8.98
N PHE A 300 23.42 7.16 8.86
CA PHE A 300 24.71 6.72 8.35
C PHE A 300 25.67 6.50 9.51
N LEU A 301 26.41 5.39 9.48
CA LEU A 301 27.57 5.17 10.36
C LEU A 301 28.79 4.82 9.51
N ASP A 302 29.74 5.75 9.44
CA ASP A 302 31.03 5.53 8.81
C ASP A 302 31.86 4.53 9.63
N MET A 303 32.78 3.81 8.98
CA MET A 303 33.62 2.82 9.67
C MET A 303 34.58 3.43 10.72
N ASP A 304 34.73 4.75 10.78
CA ASP A 304 35.47 5.45 11.82
C ASP A 304 34.58 6.00 12.95
N GLY A 305 33.28 5.65 12.94
CA GLY A 305 32.31 6.00 13.97
C GLY A 305 31.56 7.31 13.75
N ARG A 306 31.85 8.06 12.68
CA ARG A 306 31.09 9.28 12.34
C ARG A 306 29.64 8.94 11.96
N LYS A 307 28.71 9.79 12.41
CA LYS A 307 27.27 9.62 12.22
C LYS A 307 26.69 10.79 11.45
N ALA A 308 25.82 10.50 10.49
CA ALA A 308 25.03 11.48 9.77
C ALA A 308 23.58 11.02 9.64
N ARG A 309 22.66 11.95 9.38
CA ARG A 309 21.23 11.67 9.23
C ARG A 309 20.67 12.41 8.03
N THR A 310 19.82 11.75 7.27
CA THR A 310 19.05 12.35 6.17
C THR A 310 17.57 12.09 6.42
N PRO A 311 16.75 13.13 6.68
CA PRO A 311 15.32 12.96 6.88
C PRO A 311 14.63 12.56 5.56
N LEU A 312 13.59 11.74 5.65
CA LEU A 312 12.76 11.33 4.52
C LEU A 312 11.33 11.82 4.74
N ALA A 313 10.73 12.42 3.72
CA ALA A 313 9.33 12.85 3.80
C ALA A 313 8.40 11.66 3.56
N ALA A 314 7.54 11.33 4.53
CA ALA A 314 6.55 10.25 4.41
C ALA A 314 5.65 10.43 3.17
N ALA A 315 5.28 11.67 2.85
CA ALA A 315 4.47 12.00 1.67
C ALA A 315 5.18 11.74 0.32
N ALA A 316 6.49 11.54 0.30
CA ALA A 316 7.25 11.24 -0.91
C ALA A 316 7.18 9.76 -1.33
N PHE A 317 6.62 8.88 -0.49
CA PHE A 317 6.47 7.45 -0.78
C PHE A 317 5.11 7.18 -1.45
N ALA A 318 5.03 7.43 -2.76
CA ALA A 318 3.83 7.22 -3.55
C ALA A 318 3.30 5.77 -3.40
N GLY A 319 2.03 5.64 -3.02
CA GLY A 319 1.36 4.35 -2.87
C GLY A 319 1.76 3.54 -1.63
N LEU A 320 2.50 4.11 -0.68
CA LEU A 320 2.85 3.42 0.58
C LEU A 320 1.61 3.11 1.44
N ASP A 321 0.67 4.05 1.47
CA ASP A 321 -0.61 3.89 2.17
C ASP A 321 -1.52 2.82 1.53
N ASP A 322 -1.24 2.35 0.32
CA ASP A 322 -1.99 1.24 -0.30
C ASP A 322 -1.58 -0.14 0.23
N LEU A 323 -0.50 -0.22 1.01
CA LEU A 323 0.07 -1.49 1.47
C LEU A 323 -0.39 -1.91 2.86
N TYR A 324 -1.13 -1.05 3.56
CA TYR A 324 -1.61 -1.29 4.92
C TYR A 324 -2.89 -0.51 5.16
N GLU A 325 -3.47 -0.60 6.36
CA GLU A 325 -4.66 0.17 6.73
C GLU A 325 -4.25 1.29 7.70
N PRO A 326 -4.11 2.56 7.24
CA PRO A 326 -3.74 3.66 8.12
C PRO A 326 -4.67 3.75 9.34
N GLY A 327 -4.09 3.71 10.54
CA GLY A 327 -4.82 3.75 11.81
C GLY A 327 -5.37 2.41 12.32
N ASN A 328 -5.34 1.34 11.52
CA ASN A 328 -5.85 0.02 11.89
C ASN A 328 -4.88 -1.14 11.58
N GLY A 329 -3.64 -0.84 11.21
CA GLY A 329 -2.60 -1.84 10.95
C GLY A 329 -1.20 -1.25 11.09
N PRO A 330 -0.18 -2.10 11.29
CA PRO A 330 1.20 -1.64 11.29
C PRO A 330 1.58 -1.13 9.90
N ALA A 331 2.32 -0.03 9.86
CA ALA A 331 2.92 0.44 8.62
C ALA A 331 3.86 -0.63 8.03
N PRO A 332 3.95 -0.76 6.70
CA PRO A 332 4.93 -1.63 6.07
C PRO A 332 6.33 -1.13 6.41
N MET A 333 7.24 -2.07 6.67
CA MET A 333 8.64 -1.72 6.87
C MET A 333 9.29 -1.32 5.56
N LEU A 334 10.16 -0.31 5.63
CA LEU A 334 11.04 0.08 4.53
C LEU A 334 12.35 -0.71 4.66
N VAL A 335 12.51 -1.72 3.82
CA VAL A 335 13.67 -2.62 3.85
C VAL A 335 14.68 -2.17 2.80
N PRO A 336 15.94 -1.87 3.16
CA PRO A 336 16.98 -1.60 2.18
C PRO A 336 17.33 -2.86 1.41
N VAL A 337 17.39 -2.75 0.08
CA VAL A 337 17.60 -3.87 -0.85
C VAL A 337 19.01 -3.84 -1.43
N ALA A 338 19.41 -2.68 -1.94
CA ALA A 338 20.67 -2.49 -2.64
C ALA A 338 21.05 -1.01 -2.65
N VAL A 339 22.33 -0.72 -2.85
CA VAL A 339 22.90 0.62 -2.91
C VAL A 339 23.88 0.72 -4.07
N ALA A 340 23.81 1.81 -4.82
CA ALA A 340 24.73 2.11 -5.92
C ALA A 340 24.67 3.60 -6.25
N ASP A 341 25.80 4.21 -6.65
CA ASP A 341 25.87 5.60 -7.11
C ASP A 341 25.22 6.62 -6.15
N GLY A 342 25.40 6.42 -4.84
CA GLY A 342 24.78 7.27 -3.80
C GLY A 342 23.26 7.16 -3.68
N LYS A 343 22.64 6.17 -4.34
CA LYS A 343 21.21 5.87 -4.26
C LYS A 343 20.97 4.58 -3.48
N LEU A 344 19.89 4.57 -2.71
CA LEU A 344 19.40 3.42 -1.97
C LEU A 344 18.09 2.92 -2.58
N LEU A 345 18.03 1.63 -2.92
CA LEU A 345 16.79 0.97 -3.28
C LEU A 345 16.11 0.45 -2.01
N LEU A 346 14.89 0.94 -1.74
CA LEU A 346 14.04 0.50 -0.64
C LEU A 346 12.87 -0.34 -1.16
N ALA A 347 12.50 -1.38 -0.43
CA ALA A 347 11.28 -2.15 -0.65
C ALA A 347 10.28 -1.93 0.48
N ALA A 348 9.00 -1.83 0.13
CA ALA A 348 7.87 -1.89 1.06
C ALA A 348 6.85 -2.91 0.56
N GLY A 349 6.18 -3.61 1.46
CA GLY A 349 5.18 -4.61 1.09
C GLY A 349 4.50 -5.22 2.31
N ALA A 350 3.26 -5.68 2.14
CA ALA A 350 2.54 -6.36 3.20
C ALA A 350 3.25 -7.69 3.54
N GLY A 351 3.65 -7.85 4.79
CA GLY A 351 4.35 -9.05 5.24
C GLY A 351 5.87 -9.07 4.97
N LEU A 352 6.47 -8.02 4.41
CA LEU A 352 7.92 -7.83 4.47
C LEU A 352 8.31 -7.59 5.92
N ARG A 353 8.51 -8.69 6.65
CA ARG A 353 9.11 -8.70 7.98
C ARG A 353 10.48 -9.33 7.90
N VAL A 354 11.49 -8.65 8.46
CA VAL A 354 12.87 -9.15 8.57
C VAL A 354 12.96 -10.46 9.36
N ARG A 355 11.88 -10.88 10.03
CA ARG A 355 11.87 -12.00 10.98
C ARG A 355 11.70 -13.40 10.40
N SER A 356 11.28 -13.60 9.16
CA SER A 356 11.07 -14.96 8.65
C SER A 356 12.19 -15.39 7.70
N GLN A 357 12.96 -16.39 8.13
CA GLN A 357 13.81 -17.21 7.25
C GLN A 357 13.02 -17.87 6.10
N GLU A 358 11.70 -17.89 6.22
CA GLU A 358 10.80 -18.15 5.12
C GLU A 358 10.59 -16.83 4.39
N ALA A 359 11.19 -16.69 3.21
CA ALA A 359 10.78 -15.67 2.26
C ALA A 359 9.25 -15.77 2.16
N PRO A 360 8.47 -14.79 2.62
CA PRO A 360 7.03 -14.83 2.40
C PRO A 360 6.83 -15.00 0.89
N GLY A 361 5.73 -15.63 0.49
CA GLY A 361 5.27 -15.51 -0.90
C GLY A 361 4.98 -14.05 -1.18
N ILE A 362 6.00 -13.25 -1.51
CA ILE A 362 5.96 -11.82 -1.84
C ILE A 362 4.99 -11.59 -3.01
N ALA A 363 4.70 -12.65 -3.79
CA ALA A 363 3.80 -12.61 -4.94
C ALA A 363 2.32 -12.29 -4.61
N ALA A 364 1.83 -12.56 -3.39
CA ALA A 364 0.40 -12.33 -3.07
C ALA A 364 0.12 -10.96 -2.44
N ALA A 365 1.13 -10.31 -1.87
CA ALA A 365 1.03 -9.03 -1.20
C ALA A 365 1.57 -7.92 -2.10
N GLY A 366 0.85 -6.80 -2.21
CA GLY A 366 1.35 -5.65 -2.97
C GLY A 366 2.75 -5.23 -2.53
N ARG A 367 3.54 -4.71 -3.48
CA ARG A 367 4.93 -4.26 -3.28
C ARG A 367 5.13 -2.86 -3.83
N ARG A 368 6.04 -2.12 -3.23
CA ARG A 368 6.57 -0.84 -3.74
C ARG A 368 8.09 -0.87 -3.67
N LEU A 369 8.76 -0.44 -4.73
CA LEU A 369 10.18 -0.19 -4.75
C LEU A 369 10.43 1.30 -4.93
N TYR A 370 11.28 1.86 -4.07
CA TYR A 370 11.62 3.27 -4.09
C TYR A 370 13.12 3.46 -4.26
N LEU A 371 13.50 4.41 -5.12
CA LEU A 371 14.86 4.91 -5.20
C LEU A 371 14.97 6.14 -4.31
N VAL A 372 15.92 6.12 -3.39
CA VAL A 372 16.19 7.21 -2.45
C VAL A 372 17.57 7.79 -2.71
N ASP A 373 17.63 9.10 -2.93
CA ASP A 373 18.89 9.83 -2.92
C ASP A 373 19.39 9.97 -1.48
N MET A 374 20.51 9.33 -1.16
CA MET A 374 20.98 9.26 0.23
C MET A 374 21.46 10.61 0.79
N THR A 375 21.77 11.56 -0.09
CA THR A 375 22.25 12.90 0.29
C THR A 375 21.08 13.86 0.54
N THR A 376 20.12 13.87 -0.36
CA THR A 376 19.00 14.84 -0.35
C THR A 376 17.74 14.30 0.33
N GLY A 377 17.62 12.97 0.46
CA GLY A 377 16.41 12.31 0.93
C GLY A 377 15.27 12.30 -0.09
N ALA A 378 15.53 12.69 -1.35
CA ALA A 378 14.53 12.63 -2.41
C ALA A 378 14.15 11.17 -2.69
N VAL A 379 12.85 10.90 -2.78
CA VAL A 379 12.26 9.56 -2.97
C VAL A 379 11.53 9.51 -4.31
N ARG A 380 11.69 8.41 -5.04
CA ARG A 380 11.01 8.15 -6.31
C ARG A 380 10.49 6.71 -6.34
N LEU A 381 9.25 6.50 -6.78
CA LEU A 381 8.73 5.16 -7.01
C LEU A 381 9.35 4.62 -8.31
N VAL A 382 9.91 3.40 -8.29
CA VAL A 382 10.58 2.81 -9.46
C VAL A 382 9.95 1.49 -9.92
N ALA A 383 9.18 0.84 -9.05
CA ALA A 383 8.34 -0.29 -9.42
C ALA A 383 7.23 -0.47 -8.38
N TYR A 384 6.11 -1.05 -8.78
CA TYR A 384 5.05 -1.42 -7.85
C TYR A 384 4.26 -2.63 -8.33
N SER A 385 3.60 -3.31 -7.40
CA SER A 385 2.55 -4.30 -7.66
C SER A 385 1.44 -4.09 -6.64
N ASP A 386 0.18 -4.18 -7.08
CA ASP A 386 -0.94 -3.95 -6.19
C ASP A 386 -1.42 -5.24 -5.48
N PRO A 387 -1.95 -5.14 -4.25
CA PRO A 387 -2.56 -6.27 -3.57
C PRO A 387 -3.70 -6.86 -4.41
N GLY A 388 -3.64 -8.15 -4.71
CA GLY A 388 -4.70 -8.86 -5.46
C GLY A 388 -4.68 -8.66 -6.97
N ALA A 389 -3.74 -7.89 -7.53
CA ALA A 389 -3.53 -7.88 -8.98
C ALA A 389 -2.97 -9.23 -9.43
N ALA A 390 -3.62 -9.87 -10.41
CA ALA A 390 -3.06 -11.04 -11.07
C ALA A 390 -1.86 -10.61 -11.93
N VAL A 391 -0.66 -10.72 -11.35
CA VAL A 391 0.65 -10.40 -11.96
C VAL A 391 0.86 -8.88 -12.16
N ALA A 392 2.05 -8.38 -11.79
CA ALA A 392 2.35 -6.95 -11.85
C ALA A 392 2.41 -6.46 -13.30
N GLU A 393 2.07 -5.19 -13.53
CA GLU A 393 2.33 -4.59 -14.83
C GLU A 393 3.84 -4.37 -15.00
N PRO A 394 4.48 -4.95 -16.04
CA PRO A 394 5.89 -4.72 -16.30
C PRO A 394 6.15 -3.34 -16.90
N TRP A 395 7.42 -2.92 -16.78
CA TRP A 395 8.04 -1.93 -17.66
C TRP A 395 8.08 -2.40 -19.11
#